data_AF-A0A956NIB0-F1
#
_entry.id   AF-A0A956NIB0-F1
#
_cell.length_a   1.000
_cell.length_b   1.000
_cell.length_c   1.000
_cell.angle_alpha   90.00
_cell.angle_beta   90.00
_cell.angle_gamma   90.00
#
_symmetry.space_group_name_H-M   'P 1'
#
loop_
_entity.id
_entity.type
_entity.pdbx_description
1 polymer ?
#
loop_
_entity_poly.entity_id
_entity_poly.type
_entity_poly.pdbx_seq_one_letter_code
_entity_poly.pdbx_strand_id
1 'polypeptide(L)'
;MRYLVPASLLVLVLTFAMPTCSSGEGACCLQQGSCVFVTMSACSDSVGLFLGEGMPCDPNPCPPAPINDTCEFAIPLGRGSVGLTTGSTAGAGADYDPGAGGCLGTHAWGPDVVYRLDLLAGDVADVRYTAWNADGALYLITDCSRPGDTCVAGSDVTLYAEQERIVYEATEDGTYYLILDGGYQFLAGPYNLRFDIQTQTPATTEQVTKLETIALTATPNPFRDSTEITLATSGQGPLHVDIFDVAGRLMRSLSGVSGTAVWDGRNDQGEAVPPGAYVCRMRSGAGGSSRVLVKLP
;
A
#
# COMPACT_ATOMS: atom_id res chain seq x y z
N MET A 1 -17.07 -70.83 -61.66
CA MET A 1 -16.02 -69.79 -61.69
C MET A 1 -16.69 -68.45 -61.42
N ARG A 2 -16.15 -67.69 -60.46
CA ARG A 2 -16.31 -66.24 -60.23
C ARG A 2 -17.68 -65.79 -59.67
N TYR A 3 -17.81 -65.49 -58.38
CA TYR A 3 -17.22 -64.44 -57.52
C TYR A 3 -17.87 -63.05 -57.66
N LEU A 4 -18.32 -62.58 -56.49
CA LEU A 4 -18.47 -61.20 -56.00
C LEU A 4 -19.73 -60.44 -56.42
N VAL A 5 -20.70 -60.45 -55.51
CA VAL A 5 -21.74 -59.42 -55.35
C VAL A 5 -21.06 -58.18 -54.74
N PRO A 6 -21.26 -56.96 -55.27
CA PRO A 6 -20.64 -55.76 -54.71
C PRO A 6 -21.29 -55.44 -53.35
N ALA A 7 -20.47 -55.36 -52.31
CA ALA A 7 -20.89 -54.81 -51.02
C ALA A 7 -21.21 -53.33 -51.22
N SER A 8 -22.48 -52.96 -51.11
CA SER A 8 -22.90 -51.56 -51.08
C SER A 8 -22.41 -50.94 -49.78
N LEU A 9 -21.37 -50.11 -49.88
CA LEU A 9 -20.87 -49.31 -48.78
C LEU A 9 -21.91 -48.23 -48.48
N LEU A 10 -22.74 -48.47 -47.46
CA LEU A 10 -23.69 -47.47 -46.96
C LEU A 10 -22.88 -46.37 -46.26
N VAL A 11 -22.55 -45.30 -46.98
CA VAL A 11 -21.95 -44.10 -46.37
C VAL A 11 -23.04 -43.42 -45.56
N LEU A 12 -23.05 -43.65 -44.25
CA LEU A 12 -23.87 -42.91 -43.32
C LEU A 12 -23.32 -41.49 -43.23
N VAL A 13 -23.88 -40.57 -44.03
CA VAL A 13 -23.63 -39.14 -43.89
C VAL A 13 -24.36 -38.69 -42.62
N LEU A 14 -23.66 -38.68 -41.48
CA LEU A 14 -24.13 -37.95 -40.31
C LEU A 14 -24.10 -36.46 -40.65
N THR A 15 -25.23 -35.91 -41.06
CA THR A 15 -25.46 -34.47 -40.99
C THR A 15 -25.56 -34.11 -39.52
N PHE A 16 -24.46 -33.65 -38.93
CA PHE A 16 -24.55 -32.88 -37.70
C PHE A 16 -25.28 -31.58 -38.05
N ALA A 17 -26.54 -31.47 -37.62
CA ALA A 17 -27.16 -30.16 -37.51
C ALA A 17 -26.31 -29.39 -36.50
N MET A 18 -25.45 -28.49 -36.99
CA MET A 18 -24.79 -27.56 -36.09
C MET A 18 -25.92 -26.77 -35.41
N PRO A 19 -25.93 -26.64 -34.07
CA PRO A 19 -26.90 -25.78 -33.43
C PRO A 19 -26.80 -24.42 -34.10
N THR A 20 -27.93 -23.93 -34.62
CA THR A 20 -28.00 -22.57 -35.13
C THR A 20 -27.74 -21.66 -33.94
N CYS A 21 -26.55 -21.06 -33.84
CA CYS A 21 -26.34 -19.94 -32.94
C CYS A 21 -27.35 -18.87 -33.35
N SER A 22 -28.38 -18.70 -32.55
CA SER A 22 -29.21 -17.51 -32.56
C SER A 22 -28.27 -16.35 -32.23
N SER A 23 -28.07 -15.43 -33.18
CA SER A 23 -27.25 -14.25 -32.94
C SER A 23 -27.83 -13.49 -31.74
N GLY A 24 -27.03 -13.28 -30.72
CA GLY A 24 -27.39 -12.60 -29.47
C GLY A 24 -27.73 -13.49 -28.28
N GLU A 25 -27.68 -14.82 -28.41
CA GLU A 25 -27.87 -15.77 -27.28
C GLU A 25 -26.55 -16.25 -26.69
N GLY A 26 -26.54 -16.49 -25.38
CA GLY A 26 -25.36 -16.89 -24.61
C GLY A 26 -25.72 -17.51 -23.27
N ALA A 27 -24.71 -17.95 -22.53
CA ALA A 27 -24.89 -18.53 -21.21
C ALA A 27 -25.41 -17.47 -20.22
N CYS A 28 -26.49 -17.79 -19.54
CA CYS A 28 -27.07 -17.01 -18.47
C CYS A 28 -27.08 -17.85 -17.19
N CYS A 29 -26.33 -17.42 -16.19
CA CYS A 29 -26.30 -18.08 -14.91
C CYS A 29 -27.41 -17.55 -13.99
N LEU A 30 -28.37 -18.41 -13.64
CA LEU A 30 -29.44 -18.05 -12.72
C LEU A 30 -28.97 -18.10 -11.27
N GLN A 31 -29.64 -17.37 -10.37
CA GLN A 31 -29.34 -17.32 -8.92
C GLN A 31 -29.27 -18.70 -8.24
N GLN A 32 -29.95 -19.71 -8.78
CA GLN A 32 -29.93 -21.09 -8.27
C GLN A 32 -28.74 -21.92 -8.81
N GLY A 33 -27.79 -21.28 -9.50
CA GLY A 33 -26.63 -21.91 -10.14
C GLY A 33 -26.95 -22.61 -11.46
N SER A 34 -28.21 -22.64 -11.91
CA SER A 34 -28.56 -23.25 -13.20
C SER A 34 -28.16 -22.35 -14.35
N CYS A 35 -27.44 -22.88 -15.35
CA CYS A 35 -27.15 -22.13 -16.58
C CYS A 35 -28.19 -22.41 -17.66
N VAL A 36 -28.71 -21.36 -18.29
CA VAL A 36 -29.61 -21.42 -19.46
C VAL A 36 -29.01 -20.64 -20.63
N PHE A 37 -29.22 -21.10 -21.86
CA PHE A 37 -28.73 -20.43 -23.06
C PHE A 37 -29.84 -19.53 -23.63
N VAL A 38 -29.74 -18.21 -23.44
CA VAL A 38 -30.79 -17.22 -23.72
C VAL A 38 -30.18 -15.89 -24.17
N THR A 39 -30.98 -14.92 -24.61
CA THR A 39 -30.48 -13.57 -24.93
C THR A 39 -30.11 -12.79 -23.67
N MET A 40 -29.26 -11.76 -23.79
CA MET A 40 -28.93 -10.84 -22.69
C MET A 40 -30.19 -10.27 -22.02
N SER A 41 -31.18 -9.85 -22.81
CA SER A 41 -32.45 -9.32 -22.29
C SER A 41 -33.23 -10.35 -21.48
N ALA A 42 -33.36 -11.58 -21.98
CA ALA A 42 -34.04 -12.67 -21.28
C ALA A 42 -33.28 -13.10 -20.01
N CYS A 43 -31.95 -12.97 -20.03
CA CYS A 43 -31.13 -13.22 -18.85
C CYS A 43 -31.39 -12.18 -17.75
N SER A 44 -31.40 -10.90 -18.10
CA SER A 44 -31.74 -9.80 -17.18
C SER A 44 -33.15 -9.92 -16.62
N ASP A 45 -34.14 -10.31 -17.45
CA ASP A 45 -35.52 -10.56 -17.01
C ASP A 45 -35.61 -11.69 -15.98
N SER A 46 -34.69 -12.64 -16.03
CA SER A 46 -34.60 -13.77 -15.11
C SER A 46 -33.72 -13.48 -13.89
N VAL A 47 -33.21 -12.25 -13.74
CA VAL A 47 -32.25 -11.84 -12.71
C VAL A 47 -31.00 -12.74 -12.70
N GLY A 48 -30.61 -13.20 -13.89
CA GLY A 48 -29.41 -14.01 -14.11
C GLY A 48 -28.21 -13.16 -14.52
N LEU A 49 -27.02 -13.72 -14.32
CA LEU A 49 -25.77 -13.16 -14.79
C LEU A 49 -25.49 -13.63 -16.23
N PHE A 50 -25.47 -12.70 -17.18
CA PHE A 50 -25.18 -13.02 -18.58
C PHE A 50 -23.67 -13.12 -18.79
N LEU A 51 -23.18 -14.32 -19.14
CA LEU A 51 -21.75 -14.60 -19.34
C LEU A 51 -21.26 -14.24 -20.75
N GLY A 52 -22.14 -13.69 -21.60
CA GLY A 52 -21.83 -13.20 -22.94
C GLY A 52 -22.34 -14.10 -24.09
N GLU A 53 -22.46 -13.51 -25.28
CA GLU A 53 -23.00 -14.16 -26.48
C GLU A 53 -22.14 -15.36 -26.93
N GLY A 54 -22.78 -16.46 -27.30
CA GLY A 54 -22.13 -17.68 -27.78
C GLY A 54 -21.54 -18.58 -26.68
N MET A 55 -21.55 -18.14 -25.42
CA MET A 55 -21.00 -18.93 -24.31
C MET A 55 -21.85 -20.17 -24.01
N PRO A 56 -21.27 -21.39 -23.99
CA PRO A 56 -22.01 -22.58 -23.65
C PRO A 56 -22.30 -22.62 -22.15
N CYS A 57 -23.41 -23.27 -21.78
CA CYS A 57 -23.72 -23.58 -20.39
C CYS A 57 -22.93 -24.80 -19.87
N ASP A 58 -21.62 -24.64 -19.74
CA ASP A 58 -20.72 -25.65 -19.18
C ASP A 58 -19.60 -24.96 -18.35
N PRO A 59 -19.50 -25.20 -17.03
CA PRO A 59 -20.27 -26.17 -16.25
C PRO A 59 -21.70 -25.71 -15.92
N ASN A 60 -22.58 -26.68 -15.72
CA ASN A 60 -23.91 -26.49 -15.15
C ASN A 60 -24.09 -27.47 -13.99
N PRO A 61 -24.16 -27.01 -12.73
CA PRO A 61 -24.33 -25.62 -12.28
C PRO A 61 -23.11 -24.73 -12.52
N CYS A 62 -23.33 -23.43 -12.73
CA CYS A 62 -22.25 -22.46 -12.90
C CYS A 62 -21.41 -22.33 -11.62
N PRO A 63 -20.16 -21.90 -11.72
CA PRO A 63 -19.41 -21.45 -10.55
C PRO A 63 -20.17 -20.28 -9.89
N PRO A 64 -20.32 -20.27 -8.55
CA PRO A 64 -20.89 -19.12 -7.87
C PRO A 64 -20.02 -17.89 -8.11
N ALA A 65 -20.65 -16.73 -8.23
CA ALA A 65 -19.94 -15.47 -8.32
C ALA A 65 -19.00 -15.30 -7.11
N PRO A 66 -17.77 -14.78 -7.32
CA PRO A 66 -16.90 -14.41 -6.22
C PRO A 66 -17.61 -13.46 -5.25
N ILE A 67 -17.26 -13.53 -3.96
CA ILE A 67 -17.91 -12.64 -2.96
C ILE A 67 -17.71 -11.16 -3.31
N ASN A 68 -16.61 -10.84 -3.99
CA ASN A 68 -16.23 -9.49 -4.37
C ASN A 68 -16.49 -9.19 -5.85
N ASP A 69 -17.53 -9.79 -6.40
CA ASP A 69 -18.04 -9.51 -7.75
C ASP A 69 -18.37 -8.02 -7.91
N THR A 70 -19.03 -7.43 -6.90
CA THR A 70 -19.44 -6.02 -6.95
C THR A 70 -18.80 -5.17 -5.87
N CYS A 71 -18.82 -3.84 -6.07
CA CYS A 71 -18.32 -2.87 -5.11
C CYS A 71 -19.01 -2.92 -3.74
N GLU A 72 -20.26 -3.38 -3.67
CA GLU A 72 -20.99 -3.56 -2.40
C GLU A 72 -20.28 -4.54 -1.45
N PHE A 73 -19.62 -5.56 -2.03
CA PHE A 73 -18.95 -6.63 -1.29
C PHE A 73 -17.43 -6.67 -1.53
N ALA A 74 -16.86 -5.56 -2.00
CA ALA A 74 -15.44 -5.41 -2.26
C ALA A 74 -14.58 -5.79 -1.05
N ILE A 75 -13.55 -6.60 -1.28
CA ILE A 75 -12.64 -7.04 -0.20
C ILE A 75 -11.73 -5.88 0.20
N PRO A 76 -11.66 -5.49 1.49
CA PRO A 76 -10.84 -4.37 1.92
C PRO A 76 -9.34 -4.71 1.93
N LEU A 77 -8.53 -3.84 1.35
CA LEU A 77 -7.07 -3.81 1.53
C LEU A 77 -6.72 -2.65 2.46
N GLY A 78 -6.30 -2.98 3.67
CA GLY A 78 -6.08 -1.99 4.72
C GLY A 78 -4.89 -1.07 4.45
N ARG A 79 -4.94 0.15 4.96
CA ARG A 79 -3.78 1.05 4.98
C ARG A 79 -2.63 0.44 5.79
N GLY A 80 -1.39 0.62 5.32
CA GLY A 80 -0.19 0.05 5.95
C GLY A 80 -0.04 -1.46 5.77
N SER A 81 -0.84 -2.07 4.89
CA SER A 81 -0.82 -3.51 4.66
C SER A 81 0.06 -3.88 3.46
N VAL A 82 0.80 -4.98 3.61
CA VAL A 82 1.57 -5.61 2.55
C VAL A 82 1.13 -7.06 2.47
N GLY A 83 0.87 -7.56 1.26
CA GLY A 83 0.37 -8.91 1.11
C GLY A 83 0.43 -9.49 -0.30
N LEU A 84 0.14 -10.78 -0.34
CA LEU A 84 -0.12 -11.56 -1.53
C LEU A 84 -1.40 -12.35 -1.27
N THR A 85 -2.38 -12.20 -2.15
CA THR A 85 -3.60 -13.00 -2.15
C THR A 85 -3.82 -13.62 -3.52
N THR A 86 -4.66 -14.65 -3.57
CA THR A 86 -5.09 -15.32 -4.80
C THR A 86 -6.60 -15.34 -4.87
N GLY A 87 -7.13 -15.36 -6.07
CA GLY A 87 -8.57 -15.49 -6.31
C GLY A 87 -8.84 -15.89 -7.76
N SER A 88 -10.07 -15.70 -8.20
CA SER A 88 -10.50 -16.01 -9.56
C SER A 88 -11.60 -15.06 -9.99
N THR A 89 -11.56 -14.59 -11.24
CA THR A 89 -12.67 -13.87 -11.90
C THR A 89 -13.70 -14.84 -12.51
N ALA A 90 -13.44 -16.14 -12.48
CA ALA A 90 -14.40 -17.14 -12.98
C ALA A 90 -15.72 -17.10 -12.19
N GLY A 91 -16.83 -16.94 -12.91
CA GLY A 91 -18.18 -16.81 -12.35
C GLY A 91 -18.56 -15.37 -11.98
N ALA A 92 -17.63 -14.42 -12.10
CA ALA A 92 -17.91 -13.00 -11.91
C ALA A 92 -18.67 -12.39 -13.10
N GLY A 93 -19.34 -11.27 -12.87
CA GLY A 93 -19.91 -10.42 -13.89
C GLY A 93 -18.88 -9.50 -14.55
N ALA A 94 -19.25 -8.97 -15.72
CA ALA A 94 -18.52 -7.91 -16.41
C ALA A 94 -19.25 -6.58 -16.11
N ASP A 95 -19.03 -6.07 -14.92
CA ASP A 95 -19.77 -4.98 -14.29
C ASP A 95 -19.09 -3.61 -14.45
N TYR A 96 -17.77 -3.57 -14.58
CA TYR A 96 -17.00 -2.33 -14.68
C TYR A 96 -16.19 -2.27 -15.98
N ASP A 97 -16.18 -1.10 -16.61
CA ASP A 97 -15.36 -0.82 -17.79
C ASP A 97 -14.96 0.66 -17.77
N PRO A 98 -13.65 0.99 -17.69
CA PRO A 98 -13.19 2.38 -17.70
C PRO A 98 -13.26 2.99 -19.11
N GLY A 99 -13.46 2.17 -20.14
CA GLY A 99 -13.58 2.56 -21.53
C GLY A 99 -12.32 3.16 -22.14
N ALA A 100 -12.33 3.31 -23.47
CA ALA A 100 -11.19 3.84 -24.23
C ALA A 100 -10.78 5.28 -23.87
N GLY A 101 -11.68 6.06 -23.26
CA GLY A 101 -11.40 7.42 -22.76
C GLY A 101 -10.88 7.46 -21.33
N GLY A 102 -10.89 6.34 -20.61
CA GLY A 102 -10.45 6.23 -19.23
C GLY A 102 -8.94 6.00 -19.10
N CYS A 103 -8.53 5.66 -17.88
CA CYS A 103 -7.13 5.47 -17.49
C CYS A 103 -6.40 4.32 -18.22
N LEU A 104 -7.12 3.33 -18.76
CA LEU A 104 -6.54 2.22 -19.51
C LEU A 104 -6.23 2.61 -20.97
N GLY A 105 -6.94 3.59 -21.53
CA GLY A 105 -6.89 3.92 -22.96
C GLY A 105 -7.54 2.85 -23.88
N THR A 106 -8.14 1.82 -23.30
CA THR A 106 -8.91 0.76 -23.97
C THR A 106 -10.06 0.30 -23.08
N HIS A 107 -10.94 -0.52 -23.62
CA HIS A 107 -12.00 -1.17 -22.87
C HIS A 107 -11.50 -2.45 -22.19
N ALA A 108 -12.04 -2.74 -21.01
CA ALA A 108 -11.95 -4.03 -20.35
C ALA A 108 -13.37 -4.59 -20.25
N TRP A 109 -13.68 -5.60 -21.06
CA TRP A 109 -15.06 -6.11 -21.22
C TRP A 109 -15.28 -7.43 -20.49
N GLY A 110 -14.27 -7.95 -19.80
CA GLY A 110 -14.29 -9.28 -19.21
C GLY A 110 -14.90 -9.29 -17.82
N PRO A 111 -14.98 -10.48 -17.22
CA PRO A 111 -15.40 -10.62 -15.84
C PRO A 111 -14.40 -9.98 -14.88
N ASP A 112 -14.93 -9.28 -13.88
CA ASP A 112 -14.13 -8.45 -12.98
C ASP A 112 -14.40 -8.77 -11.51
N VAL A 113 -13.43 -8.41 -10.66
CA VAL A 113 -13.60 -8.49 -9.20
C VAL A 113 -13.02 -7.26 -8.53
N VAL A 114 -13.59 -6.91 -7.37
CA VAL A 114 -13.37 -5.63 -6.72
C VAL A 114 -12.64 -5.76 -5.39
N TYR A 115 -11.68 -4.88 -5.15
CA TYR A 115 -11.11 -4.63 -3.84
C TYR A 115 -11.33 -3.18 -3.44
N ARG A 116 -11.49 -2.93 -2.14
CA ARG A 116 -11.72 -1.60 -1.58
C ARG A 116 -10.49 -1.10 -0.85
N LEU A 117 -10.07 0.13 -1.14
CA LEU A 117 -9.00 0.83 -0.44
C LEU A 117 -9.56 2.10 0.17
N ASP A 118 -9.45 2.24 1.49
CA ASP A 118 -9.71 3.51 2.16
C ASP A 118 -8.38 4.24 2.30
N LEU A 119 -8.13 5.23 1.45
CA LEU A 119 -6.86 5.95 1.41
C LEU A 119 -7.04 7.36 1.95
N LEU A 120 -6.02 7.86 2.64
CA LEU A 120 -5.88 9.29 2.90
C LEU A 120 -4.99 9.92 1.83
N ALA A 121 -5.15 11.22 1.60
CA ALA A 121 -4.28 11.98 0.71
C ALA A 121 -2.79 11.76 1.10
N GLY A 122 -1.97 11.44 0.11
CA GLY A 122 -0.55 11.09 0.26
C GLY A 122 -0.25 9.63 0.58
N ASP A 123 -1.27 8.79 0.84
CA ASP A 123 -1.07 7.33 0.87
C ASP A 123 -0.71 6.83 -0.54
N VAL A 124 0.12 5.79 -0.64
CA VAL A 124 0.55 5.21 -1.92
C VAL A 124 0.10 3.75 -2.01
N ALA A 125 -0.63 3.42 -3.08
CA ALA A 125 -1.00 2.05 -3.43
C ALA A 125 -0.09 1.53 -4.56
N ASP A 126 0.83 0.61 -4.24
CA ASP A 126 1.60 -0.17 -5.23
C ASP A 126 0.98 -1.56 -5.34
N VAL A 127 0.32 -1.81 -6.46
CA VAL A 127 -0.49 -3.02 -6.66
C VAL A 127 -0.07 -3.70 -7.95
N ARG A 128 0.06 -5.03 -7.88
CA ARG A 128 0.45 -5.89 -8.99
C ARG A 128 -0.54 -7.03 -9.13
N TYR A 129 -1.18 -7.09 -10.29
CA TYR A 129 -2.08 -8.14 -10.72
C TYR A 129 -1.36 -9.06 -11.71
N THR A 130 -1.74 -10.33 -11.74
CA THR A 130 -1.20 -11.30 -12.70
C THR A 130 -2.26 -12.36 -12.93
N ALA A 131 -2.86 -12.35 -14.12
CA ALA A 131 -3.81 -13.36 -14.56
C ALA A 131 -3.06 -14.55 -15.19
N TRP A 132 -3.33 -15.78 -14.77
CA TRP A 132 -2.49 -16.94 -15.15
C TRP A 132 -2.75 -17.48 -16.56
N ASN A 133 -3.93 -17.20 -17.11
CA ASN A 133 -4.42 -17.76 -18.38
C ASN A 133 -5.24 -16.73 -19.16
N ALA A 134 -5.12 -15.45 -18.81
CA ALA A 134 -5.85 -14.34 -19.41
C ALA A 134 -4.89 -13.15 -19.61
N ASP A 135 -5.25 -12.29 -20.54
CA ASP A 135 -4.75 -10.92 -20.61
C ASP A 135 -5.65 -10.10 -19.66
N GLY A 136 -5.05 -9.49 -18.66
CA GLY A 136 -5.75 -8.86 -17.55
C GLY A 136 -5.65 -7.35 -17.62
N ALA A 137 -6.68 -6.66 -17.14
CA ALA A 137 -6.62 -5.22 -16.91
C ALA A 137 -6.71 -4.92 -15.41
N LEU A 138 -5.89 -3.97 -14.96
CA LEU A 138 -5.87 -3.51 -13.57
C LEU A 138 -6.15 -2.01 -13.56
N TYR A 139 -7.19 -1.59 -12.86
CA TYR A 139 -7.50 -0.16 -12.74
C TYR A 139 -8.11 0.22 -11.40
N LEU A 140 -8.03 1.50 -11.10
CA LEU A 140 -8.44 2.11 -9.84
C LEU A 140 -9.43 3.23 -10.13
N ILE A 141 -10.63 3.14 -9.55
CA ILE A 141 -11.73 4.09 -9.72
C ILE A 141 -12.15 4.66 -8.37
N THR A 142 -12.81 5.83 -8.37
CA THR A 142 -13.40 6.43 -7.16
C THR A 142 -14.93 6.29 -7.08
N ASP A 143 -15.60 5.94 -8.17
CA ASP A 143 -17.05 5.79 -8.23
C ASP A 143 -17.45 4.62 -9.15
N CYS A 144 -17.93 3.53 -8.55
CA CYS A 144 -18.35 2.33 -9.27
C CYS A 144 -19.53 2.55 -10.22
N SER A 145 -20.31 3.63 -10.06
CA SER A 145 -21.39 3.96 -10.99
C SER A 145 -20.90 4.65 -12.26
N ARG A 146 -19.65 5.14 -12.27
CA ARG A 146 -19.04 5.89 -13.37
C ARG A 146 -17.57 5.51 -13.55
N PRO A 147 -17.25 4.23 -13.84
CA PRO A 147 -15.87 3.76 -13.95
C PRO A 147 -15.06 4.54 -15.00
N GLY A 148 -15.67 4.93 -16.13
CA GLY A 148 -14.98 5.69 -17.17
C GLY A 148 -14.63 7.14 -16.81
N ASP A 149 -15.42 7.80 -15.98
CA ASP A 149 -15.17 9.19 -15.56
C ASP A 149 -14.25 9.28 -14.34
N THR A 150 -14.16 8.20 -13.57
CA THR A 150 -13.53 8.21 -12.25
C THR A 150 -12.30 7.32 -12.15
N CYS A 151 -11.83 6.79 -13.28
CA CYS A 151 -10.60 6.04 -13.27
C CYS A 151 -9.39 6.96 -13.07
N VAL A 152 -8.67 6.74 -11.97
CA VAL A 152 -7.52 7.56 -11.54
C VAL A 152 -6.17 6.90 -11.86
N ALA A 153 -6.14 5.58 -12.05
CA ALA A 153 -4.95 4.85 -12.46
C ALA A 153 -5.33 3.54 -13.19
N GLY A 154 -4.55 3.14 -14.18
CA GLY A 154 -4.80 1.92 -14.95
C GLY A 154 -3.52 1.35 -15.53
N SER A 155 -3.50 0.04 -15.73
CA SER A 155 -2.45 -0.72 -16.39
C SER A 155 -3.09 -1.87 -17.16
N ASP A 156 -2.76 -1.95 -18.44
CA ASP A 156 -3.14 -3.04 -19.33
C ASP A 156 -1.92 -3.38 -20.19
N VAL A 157 -1.24 -4.46 -19.84
CA VAL A 157 -0.03 -4.92 -20.54
C VAL A 157 -0.47 -6.08 -21.44
N THR A 158 -0.56 -5.81 -22.74
CA THR A 158 -1.27 -6.63 -23.75
C THR A 158 -0.66 -8.01 -24.08
N LEU A 159 -0.01 -8.70 -23.14
CA LEU A 159 0.66 -9.99 -23.34
C LEU A 159 0.25 -10.99 -22.25
N TYR A 160 -0.01 -12.23 -22.64
CA TYR A 160 -0.45 -13.30 -21.73
C TYR A 160 0.48 -13.52 -20.53
N ALA A 161 -0.11 -13.66 -19.34
CA ALA A 161 0.55 -13.97 -18.07
C ALA A 161 1.60 -12.94 -17.62
N GLU A 162 1.50 -11.72 -18.11
CA GLU A 162 2.27 -10.59 -17.63
C GLU A 162 1.68 -10.01 -16.33
N GLN A 163 2.41 -9.05 -15.78
CA GLN A 163 2.04 -8.37 -14.55
C GLN A 163 1.58 -6.95 -14.83
N GLU A 164 0.30 -6.68 -14.59
CA GLU A 164 -0.23 -5.34 -14.57
C GLU A 164 0.16 -4.69 -13.25
N ARG A 165 0.65 -3.45 -13.30
CA ARG A 165 1.08 -2.72 -12.10
C ARG A 165 0.61 -1.29 -12.13
N ILE A 166 -0.03 -0.87 -11.04
CA ILE A 166 -0.30 0.53 -10.76
C ILE A 166 0.49 0.98 -9.53
N VAL A 167 0.98 2.21 -9.56
CA VAL A 167 1.50 2.93 -8.40
C VAL A 167 0.75 4.24 -8.35
N TYR A 168 -0.14 4.38 -7.37
CA TYR A 168 -1.03 5.53 -7.26
C TYR A 168 -0.86 6.21 -5.90
N GLU A 169 -0.60 7.52 -5.92
CA GLU A 169 -0.61 8.37 -4.73
C GLU A 169 -1.99 9.03 -4.63
N ALA A 170 -2.70 8.77 -3.52
CA ALA A 170 -4.01 9.35 -3.30
C ALA A 170 -3.94 10.87 -3.19
N THR A 171 -4.75 11.58 -3.99
CA THR A 171 -4.77 13.05 -3.99
C THR A 171 -5.74 13.62 -2.96
N GLU A 172 -6.72 12.81 -2.53
CA GLU A 172 -7.74 13.15 -1.56
C GLU A 172 -8.07 11.97 -0.65
N ASP A 173 -8.56 12.28 0.55
CA ASP A 173 -9.10 11.30 1.47
C ASP A 173 -10.37 10.69 0.85
N GLY A 174 -10.43 9.37 0.75
CA GLY A 174 -11.59 8.72 0.12
C GLY A 174 -11.49 7.21 0.04
N THR A 175 -12.58 6.63 -0.46
CA THR A 175 -12.64 5.22 -0.83
C THR A 175 -12.35 5.09 -2.32
N TYR A 176 -11.43 4.19 -2.64
CA TYR A 176 -11.05 3.81 -3.98
C TYR A 176 -11.38 2.34 -4.20
N TYR A 177 -11.73 1.97 -5.42
CA TYR A 177 -12.03 0.59 -5.79
C TYR A 177 -11.04 0.14 -6.86
N LEU A 178 -10.32 -0.92 -6.53
CA LEU A 178 -9.38 -1.59 -7.42
C LEU A 178 -10.11 -2.71 -8.13
N ILE A 179 -10.14 -2.65 -9.45
CA ILE A 179 -10.79 -3.61 -10.31
C ILE A 179 -9.72 -4.47 -10.98
N LEU A 180 -9.88 -5.79 -10.86
CA LEU A 180 -9.09 -6.80 -11.55
C LEU A 180 -10.01 -7.40 -12.61
N ASP A 181 -9.71 -7.14 -13.86
CA ASP A 181 -10.65 -7.33 -14.97
C ASP A 181 -10.03 -8.23 -16.05
N GLY A 182 -10.87 -9.01 -16.72
CA GLY A 182 -10.48 -9.72 -17.93
C GLY A 182 -10.44 -8.77 -19.12
N GLY A 183 -9.36 -8.74 -19.89
CA GLY A 183 -9.26 -7.84 -21.05
C GLY A 183 -10.32 -8.07 -22.14
N TYR A 184 -11.04 -9.20 -22.12
CA TYR A 184 -12.07 -9.55 -23.08
C TYR A 184 -13.23 -10.29 -22.40
N GLN A 185 -14.42 -10.23 -23.01
CA GLN A 185 -15.72 -10.73 -22.53
C GLN A 185 -15.75 -12.17 -21.96
N PHE A 186 -14.70 -12.97 -22.19
CA PHE A 186 -14.64 -14.38 -21.81
C PHE A 186 -13.35 -14.79 -21.10
N LEU A 187 -12.42 -13.86 -20.91
CA LEU A 187 -11.14 -14.16 -20.28
C LEU A 187 -11.27 -14.04 -18.76
N ALA A 188 -11.69 -15.14 -18.15
CA ALA A 188 -11.75 -15.29 -16.71
C ALA A 188 -10.79 -16.38 -16.22
N GLY A 189 -10.33 -16.27 -14.99
CA GLY A 189 -9.44 -17.27 -14.43
C GLY A 189 -8.79 -16.91 -13.11
N PRO A 190 -7.92 -17.81 -12.62
CA PRO A 190 -7.18 -17.59 -11.39
C PRO A 190 -6.17 -16.45 -11.55
N TYR A 191 -6.00 -15.70 -10.47
CA TYR A 191 -5.06 -14.61 -10.39
C TYR A 191 -4.24 -14.60 -9.10
N ASN A 192 -3.12 -13.87 -9.15
CA ASN A 192 -2.41 -13.42 -7.97
C ASN A 192 -2.49 -11.90 -7.87
N LEU A 193 -2.68 -11.39 -6.65
CA LEU A 193 -2.68 -9.98 -6.34
C LEU A 193 -1.64 -9.71 -5.26
N ARG A 194 -0.59 -8.96 -5.59
CA ARG A 194 0.38 -8.43 -4.63
C ARG A 194 0.08 -6.97 -4.39
N PHE A 195 0.12 -6.54 -3.13
CA PHE A 195 -0.15 -5.15 -2.77
C PHE A 195 0.79 -4.68 -1.67
N ASP A 196 1.13 -3.41 -1.74
CA ASP A 196 1.77 -2.62 -0.69
C ASP A 196 1.01 -1.29 -0.60
N ILE A 197 0.18 -1.17 0.44
CA ILE A 197 -0.62 0.02 0.71
C ILE A 197 0.13 0.84 1.75
N GLN A 198 0.96 1.74 1.27
CA GLN A 198 1.80 2.58 2.11
C GLN A 198 0.94 3.71 2.67
N THR A 199 0.89 3.82 3.99
CA THR A 199 0.39 5.05 4.60
C THR A 199 1.31 6.17 4.18
N GLN A 200 0.76 7.36 3.97
CA GLN A 200 1.53 8.59 4.00
C GLN A 200 2.47 8.47 5.19
N THR A 201 3.78 8.59 4.93
CA THR A 201 4.66 8.97 6.03
C THR A 201 4.02 10.25 6.51
N PRO A 202 3.57 10.35 7.78
CA PRO A 202 2.94 11.56 8.23
C PRO A 202 3.83 12.69 7.72
N ALA A 203 3.24 13.63 6.99
CA ALA A 203 3.72 14.97 7.12
C ALA A 203 3.45 15.33 8.59
N THR A 204 4.22 14.76 9.52
CA THR A 204 4.94 15.61 10.45
C THR A 204 5.45 16.69 9.54
N THR A 205 4.73 17.80 9.53
CA THR A 205 5.41 19.09 9.53
C THR A 205 6.60 18.80 10.39
N GLU A 206 7.77 18.70 9.78
CA GLU A 206 9.00 18.93 10.49
C GLU A 206 8.88 20.38 10.96
N GLN A 207 8.04 20.63 11.95
CA GLN A 207 8.60 21.03 13.20
C GLN A 207 9.51 19.87 13.58
N VAL A 208 10.71 19.89 13.01
CA VAL A 208 11.88 19.76 13.84
C VAL A 208 11.56 20.70 14.99
N THR A 209 10.97 20.16 16.07
CA THR A 209 11.21 20.70 17.38
C THR A 209 12.71 20.73 17.40
N LYS A 210 13.29 21.90 17.06
CA LYS A 210 14.72 22.16 17.15
C LYS A 210 15.06 21.53 18.47
N LEU A 211 15.77 20.40 18.44
CA LEU A 211 16.19 19.68 19.63
C LEU A 211 16.68 20.78 20.54
N GLU A 212 15.97 21.03 21.64
CA GLU A 212 16.35 22.07 22.57
C GLU A 212 17.78 21.72 22.96
N THR A 213 18.73 22.41 22.34
CA THR A 213 20.11 21.92 22.29
C THR A 213 20.71 22.35 23.58
N ILE A 214 20.57 21.52 24.59
CA ILE A 214 21.21 21.69 25.88
C ILE A 214 22.53 20.94 25.82
N ALA A 215 23.55 21.60 25.28
CA ALA A 215 24.90 21.05 25.21
C ALA A 215 25.77 21.65 26.31
N LEU A 216 26.56 20.80 26.95
CA LEU A 216 27.66 21.18 27.81
C LEU A 216 28.91 20.52 27.23
N THR A 217 29.94 21.31 26.95
CA THR A 217 31.26 20.83 26.53
C THR A 217 32.32 21.50 27.40
N ALA A 218 33.50 20.91 27.48
CA ALA A 218 34.60 21.45 28.25
C ALA A 218 35.91 21.23 27.49
N THR A 219 36.65 22.30 27.24
CA THR A 219 37.89 22.27 26.46
C THR A 219 38.96 23.14 27.15
N PRO A 220 40.16 22.61 27.42
CA PRO A 220 40.54 21.21 27.27
C PRO A 220 39.87 20.30 28.31
N ASN A 221 39.66 19.03 27.97
CA ASN A 221 39.27 18.00 28.92
C ASN A 221 39.87 16.66 28.44
N PRO A 222 40.84 16.06 29.16
CA PRO A 222 41.37 16.44 30.47
C PRO A 222 42.10 17.79 30.52
N PHE A 223 42.23 18.41 31.70
CA PHE A 223 42.89 19.72 31.91
C PHE A 223 43.87 19.72 33.09
N ARG A 224 44.88 20.60 33.06
CA ARG A 224 45.87 20.78 34.14
C ARG A 224 45.53 22.00 35.02
N ASP A 225 45.46 23.18 34.41
CA ASP A 225 45.28 24.45 35.13
C ASP A 225 43.82 24.93 35.11
N SER A 226 43.18 24.91 33.95
CA SER A 226 41.77 25.29 33.81
C SER A 226 41.11 24.64 32.59
N THR A 227 39.78 24.61 32.58
CA THR A 227 38.96 24.18 31.44
C THR A 227 37.88 25.23 31.18
N GLU A 228 37.65 25.54 29.90
CA GLU A 228 36.53 26.37 29.48
C GLU A 228 35.30 25.49 29.25
N ILE A 229 34.25 25.76 30.00
CA ILE A 229 32.94 25.10 29.93
C ILE A 229 32.06 25.91 29.00
N THR A 230 31.71 25.35 27.84
CA THR A 230 30.77 25.93 26.89
C THR A 230 29.38 25.34 27.08
N LEU A 231 28.38 26.21 27.18
CA LEU A 231 26.96 25.93 27.39
C LEU A 231 26.17 26.41 26.17
N ALA A 232 25.45 25.50 25.53
CA ALA A 232 24.42 25.83 24.56
C ALA A 232 23.05 25.48 25.16
N THR A 233 22.06 26.36 25.01
CA THR A 233 20.65 26.13 25.35
C THR A 233 19.75 26.94 24.40
N SER A 234 18.55 26.44 24.13
CA SER A 234 17.48 27.19 23.45
C SER A 234 16.70 28.14 24.38
N GLY A 235 16.82 27.96 25.70
CA GLY A 235 16.11 28.78 26.67
C GLY A 235 16.75 30.15 26.89
N GLN A 236 15.94 31.19 27.08
CA GLN A 236 16.41 32.51 27.52
C GLN A 236 16.55 32.54 29.05
N GLY A 237 17.72 32.91 29.57
CA GLY A 237 17.94 33.14 31.00
C GLY A 237 19.35 32.78 31.48
N PRO A 238 19.78 33.28 32.65
CA PRO A 238 21.07 32.93 33.24
C PRO A 238 21.13 31.43 33.55
N LEU A 239 22.24 30.79 33.18
CA LEU A 239 22.46 29.37 33.46
C LEU A 239 23.15 29.17 34.80
N HIS A 240 22.84 28.04 35.42
CA HIS A 240 23.46 27.58 36.65
C HIS A 240 24.26 26.31 36.36
N VAL A 241 25.54 26.33 36.71
CA VAL A 241 26.47 25.21 36.51
C VAL A 241 27.05 24.79 37.85
N ASP A 242 26.87 23.53 38.19
CA ASP A 242 27.41 22.92 39.40
C ASP A 242 28.46 21.87 39.05
N ILE A 243 29.55 21.83 39.81
CA ILE A 243 30.62 20.86 39.65
C ILE A 243 30.68 20.01 40.92
N PHE A 244 30.53 18.70 40.75
CA PHE A 244 30.51 17.72 41.83
C PHE A 244 31.72 16.79 41.74
N ASP A 245 32.16 16.25 42.87
CA ASP A 245 33.03 15.07 42.86
C ASP A 245 32.25 13.78 42.54
N VAL A 246 32.95 12.65 42.41
CA VAL A 246 32.33 11.34 42.14
C VAL A 246 31.42 10.82 43.27
N ALA A 247 31.55 11.37 44.48
CA ALA A 247 30.66 11.07 45.60
C ALA A 247 29.41 11.97 45.61
N GLY A 248 29.27 12.89 44.65
CA GLY A 248 28.16 13.82 44.54
C GLY A 248 28.26 15.05 45.45
N ARG A 249 29.42 15.30 46.07
CA ARG A 249 29.64 16.51 46.88
C ARG A 249 29.87 17.70 45.94
N LEU A 250 29.16 18.81 46.19
CA LEU A 250 29.30 20.05 45.43
C LEU A 250 30.66 20.68 45.73
N MET A 251 31.49 20.83 44.70
CA MET A 251 32.81 21.46 44.78
C MET A 251 32.74 22.94 44.42
N ARG A 252 32.02 23.28 43.36
CA ARG A 252 31.96 24.65 42.84
C ARG A 252 30.59 24.90 42.21
N SER A 253 30.04 26.09 42.41
CA SER A 253 28.85 26.56 41.68
C SER A 253 29.15 27.86 40.92
N LEU A 254 28.76 27.90 39.65
CA LEU A 254 28.95 29.03 38.74
C LEU A 254 27.55 29.52 38.31
N SER A 255 27.15 30.67 38.83
CA SER A 255 25.83 31.28 38.59
C SER A 255 25.91 32.46 37.62
N GLY A 256 24.85 32.70 36.86
CA GLY A 256 24.78 33.84 35.93
C GLY A 256 25.57 33.62 34.63
N VAL A 257 25.84 32.36 34.27
CA VAL A 257 26.65 32.05 33.10
C VAL A 257 25.85 32.27 31.82
N SER A 258 26.40 33.06 30.89
CA SER A 258 25.84 33.29 29.55
C SER A 258 26.74 32.68 28.48
N GLY A 259 26.57 31.38 28.22
CA GLY A 259 27.27 30.68 27.15
C GLY A 259 28.61 30.05 27.55
N THR A 260 29.51 30.75 28.25
CA THR A 260 30.80 30.16 28.66
C THR A 260 31.17 30.49 30.11
N ALA A 261 31.82 29.53 30.78
CA ALA A 261 32.41 29.71 32.11
C ALA A 261 33.76 29.00 32.18
N VAL A 262 34.67 29.48 33.03
CA VAL A 262 35.97 28.85 33.23
C VAL A 262 36.01 28.22 34.62
N TRP A 263 36.46 26.96 34.70
CA TRP A 263 36.80 26.33 35.96
C TRP A 263 38.31 26.10 36.05
N ASP A 264 38.89 26.63 37.12
CA ASP A 264 40.33 26.60 37.43
C ASP A 264 40.71 25.46 38.38
N GLY A 265 39.83 24.48 38.56
CA GLY A 265 40.08 23.35 39.45
C GLY A 265 40.08 23.74 40.93
N ARG A 266 39.35 24.79 41.33
CA ARG A 266 39.16 25.20 42.74
C ARG A 266 37.72 25.03 43.22
N ASN A 267 37.54 24.82 44.51
CA ASN A 267 36.22 24.81 45.16
C ASN A 267 35.70 26.24 45.42
N ASP A 268 34.49 26.37 45.98
CA ASP A 268 33.90 27.68 46.32
C ASP A 268 34.69 28.46 47.40
N GLN A 269 35.56 27.79 48.17
CA GLN A 269 36.47 28.43 49.14
C GLN A 269 37.78 28.92 48.48
N GLY A 270 37.97 28.69 47.18
CA GLY A 270 39.19 29.05 46.46
C GLY A 270 40.35 28.07 46.65
N GLU A 271 40.12 26.91 47.27
CA GLU A 271 41.12 25.87 47.48
C GLU A 271 41.20 24.94 46.26
N ALA A 272 42.40 24.48 45.91
CA ALA A 272 42.59 23.56 44.79
C ALA A 272 41.99 22.18 45.10
N VAL A 273 41.18 21.66 44.18
CA VAL A 273 40.63 20.30 44.30
C VAL A 273 41.64 19.25 43.84
N PRO A 274 41.62 18.02 44.40
CA PRO A 274 42.52 16.95 43.99
C PRO A 274 42.42 16.59 42.49
N PRO A 275 43.46 16.02 41.88
CA PRO A 275 43.34 15.40 40.56
C PRO A 275 42.28 14.29 40.58
N GLY A 276 41.48 14.19 39.52
CA GLY A 276 40.38 13.23 39.47
C GLY A 276 39.26 13.61 38.51
N ALA A 277 38.23 12.77 38.50
CA ALA A 277 37.02 13.01 37.72
C ALA A 277 35.99 13.81 38.52
N TYR A 278 35.33 14.75 37.85
CA TYR A 278 34.30 15.62 38.39
C TYR A 278 33.11 15.65 37.45
N VAL A 279 31.89 15.78 37.96
CA VAL A 279 30.67 15.88 37.16
C VAL A 279 30.24 17.34 37.12
N CYS A 280 30.33 17.95 35.94
CA CYS A 280 29.78 19.28 35.67
C CYS A 280 28.35 19.13 35.17
N ARG A 281 27.39 19.82 35.80
CA ARG A 281 25.97 19.77 35.49
C ARG A 281 25.44 21.18 35.25
N MET A 282 24.77 21.38 34.13
CA MET A 282 23.97 22.57 33.84
C MET A 282 22.48 22.28 34.02
N ARG A 283 21.75 23.25 34.56
CA ARG A 283 20.28 23.26 34.59
C ARG A 283 19.74 24.51 33.89
N SER A 284 18.64 24.34 33.17
CA SER A 284 17.87 25.42 32.53
C SER A 284 16.37 25.10 32.59
N GLY A 285 15.51 26.08 32.29
CA GLY A 285 14.06 25.86 32.18
C GLY A 285 13.66 24.83 31.12
N ALA A 286 14.54 24.59 30.14
CA ALA A 286 14.38 23.63 29.04
C ALA A 286 14.89 22.20 29.39
N GLY A 287 15.54 22.00 30.55
CA GLY A 287 16.15 20.72 30.92
C GLY A 287 17.58 20.86 31.47
N GLY A 288 18.31 19.75 31.57
CA GLY A 288 19.68 19.72 32.11
C GLY A 288 20.65 18.85 31.31
N SER A 289 21.94 19.16 31.40
CA SER A 289 23.02 18.42 30.72
C SER A 289 24.22 18.26 31.65
N SER A 290 25.01 17.21 31.45
CA SER A 290 26.19 16.93 32.29
C SER A 290 27.39 16.42 31.49
N ARG A 291 28.60 16.77 31.93
CA ARG A 291 29.87 16.22 31.43
C ARG A 291 30.81 15.87 32.56
N VAL A 292 31.62 14.84 32.33
CA VAL A 292 32.76 14.51 33.18
C VAL A 292 33.91 15.45 32.82
N LEU A 293 34.48 16.12 33.81
CA LEU A 293 35.71 16.89 33.73
C LEU A 293 36.83 16.09 34.40
N VAL A 294 37.99 16.00 33.75
CA VAL A 294 39.14 15.25 34.29
C VAL A 294 40.26 16.23 34.60
N LYS A 295 40.52 16.46 35.89
CA LYS A 295 41.63 17.29 36.37
C LYS A 295 42.90 16.45 36.54
N LEU A 296 43.98 16.88 35.90
CA LEU A 296 45.30 16.27 35.99
C LEU A 296 46.10 16.82 37.21
N PRO A 297 47.18 16.12 37.63
CA PRO A 297 48.10 16.60 38.66
C PRO A 297 48.75 17.94 38.36
#